data_AF-A0A7D8UHT3-F1
#
_entry.id   AF-A0A7D8UHT3-F1
#
_cell.length_a   1.000
_cell.length_b   1.000
_cell.length_c   1.000
_cell.angle_alpha   90.00
_cell.angle_beta   90.00
_cell.angle_gamma   90.00
#
_symmetry.space_group_name_H-M   'P 1'
#
loop_
_entity.id
_entity.type
_entity.pdbx_description
1 polymer ?
#
loop_
_entity_poly.entity_id
_entity_poly.type
_entity_poly.pdbx_seq_one_letter_code
_entity_poly.pdbx_strand_id
1 'polypeptide(L)'
;MGRHGTESWRRRGAYGAAAIIAASLIVSLPACGRDADDEGAPAPTAPTDSAPEAVTPEPVTPQPAAPEPGAPQPSATPPGDEAPEPSARPVPEAAQDTMSQYLETFEGLLDEVGGIRSRMDAATRGAGVSSSVSHVRALWDELQGLSPEVRGRLASMFEGRIDELRTRFDGELSRLRANDSLSSIASLLEGLPLPTSW
;
A
#
# COMPACT_ATOMS: atom_id res chain seq x y z
N MET A 1 40.89 20.43 -41.59
CA MET A 1 40.27 21.53 -40.80
C MET A 1 38.80 21.19 -40.65
N GLY A 2 38.20 21.00 -39.48
CA GLY A 2 38.28 21.81 -38.26
C GLY A 2 36.90 22.45 -38.06
N ARG A 3 36.16 21.98 -37.05
CA ARG A 3 34.74 22.23 -36.70
C ARG A 3 34.33 23.71 -36.71
N HIS A 4 33.03 23.99 -36.86
CA HIS A 4 32.21 24.77 -35.90
C HIS A 4 30.81 25.01 -36.48
N GLY A 5 29.85 24.15 -36.12
CA GLY A 5 28.43 24.45 -36.21
C GLY A 5 27.96 24.93 -34.83
N THR A 6 27.66 26.21 -34.69
CA THR A 6 27.13 26.78 -33.45
C THR A 6 25.62 26.92 -33.53
N GLU A 7 24.97 26.24 -32.59
CA GLU A 7 23.54 26.31 -32.27
C GLU A 7 23.09 27.74 -31.94
N SER A 8 21.90 28.09 -32.46
CA SER A 8 21.19 29.32 -32.11
C SER A 8 19.69 29.06 -32.20
N TRP A 9 19.12 28.49 -31.15
CA TRP A 9 17.67 28.52 -30.91
C TRP A 9 17.41 29.26 -29.60
N ARG A 10 17.03 30.54 -29.73
CA ARG A 10 16.61 31.40 -28.63
C ARG A 10 15.18 31.07 -28.19
N ARG A 11 15.07 30.73 -26.92
CA ARG A 11 14.05 31.12 -25.92
C ARG A 11 12.72 31.64 -26.46
N ARG A 12 11.66 30.87 -26.21
CA ARG A 12 10.29 31.37 -26.03
C ARG A 12 9.81 31.01 -24.63
N GLY A 13 9.08 31.93 -23.99
CA GLY A 13 8.13 31.63 -22.93
C GLY A 13 8.61 31.90 -21.50
N ALA A 14 8.67 33.17 -21.11
CA ALA A 14 8.57 33.56 -19.70
C ALA A 14 7.14 34.04 -19.45
N TYR A 15 6.31 33.18 -18.86
CA TYR A 15 5.01 33.54 -18.29
C TYR A 15 4.89 32.88 -16.93
N GLY A 16 4.43 33.66 -15.96
CA GLY A 16 3.58 33.15 -14.90
C GLY A 16 4.24 32.86 -13.56
N ALA A 17 4.05 33.83 -12.66
CA ALA A 17 3.60 33.61 -11.28
C ALA A 17 4.49 32.82 -10.31
N ALA A 18 4.93 33.51 -9.26
CA ALA A 18 4.68 33.03 -7.90
C ALA A 18 4.83 34.21 -6.92
N ALA A 19 3.72 34.56 -6.28
CA ALA A 19 3.67 35.48 -5.17
C ALA A 19 4.52 34.94 -4.00
N ILE A 20 5.38 35.78 -3.45
CA ILE A 20 6.09 35.50 -2.21
C ILE A 20 5.12 35.78 -1.06
N ILE A 21 4.47 34.74 -0.54
CA ILE A 21 3.78 34.82 0.75
C ILE A 21 4.83 34.46 1.82
N ALA A 22 5.31 35.49 2.53
CA ALA A 22 6.13 35.32 3.72
C ALA A 22 5.21 34.86 4.88
N ALA A 23 5.27 33.59 5.23
CA ALA A 23 4.64 33.06 6.43
C ALA A 23 5.61 33.17 7.61
N SER A 24 5.40 34.17 8.47
CA SER A 24 6.05 34.27 9.78
C SER A 24 5.45 33.22 10.73
N LEU A 25 6.21 32.17 11.05
CA LEU A 25 5.88 31.25 12.14
C LEU A 25 6.37 31.85 13.47
N ILE A 26 5.45 32.41 14.25
CA ILE A 26 5.66 32.69 15.67
C ILE A 26 5.46 31.38 16.43
N VAL A 27 6.54 30.92 17.07
CA VAL A 27 6.55 29.84 18.07
C VAL A 27 5.80 30.31 19.31
N SER A 28 4.75 29.58 19.69
CA SER A 28 4.12 29.71 21.02
C SER A 28 4.21 28.35 21.72
N LEU A 29 5.05 28.29 22.76
CA LEU A 29 5.11 27.18 23.71
C LEU A 29 3.93 27.28 24.70
N PRO A 30 3.33 26.16 25.14
CA PRO A 30 2.68 26.09 26.43
C PRO A 30 3.69 25.58 27.48
N ALA A 31 4.21 26.51 28.26
CA ALA A 31 4.75 26.23 29.59
C ALA A 31 3.72 26.72 30.64
N CYS A 32 3.71 26.07 31.81
CA CYS A 32 2.84 26.21 33.00
C CYS A 32 1.78 25.09 33.09
N GLY A 33 1.63 24.34 34.18
CA GLY A 33 2.31 24.29 35.49
C GLY A 33 1.67 23.11 36.24
N ARG A 34 2.42 22.13 36.73
CA ARG A 34 2.90 21.97 38.12
C ARG A 34 1.78 22.12 39.16
N ASP A 35 1.03 21.02 39.30
CA ASP A 35 0.10 20.74 40.37
C ASP A 35 0.79 20.78 41.74
N ALA A 36 0.12 21.45 42.67
CA ALA A 36 0.33 21.32 44.10
C ALA A 36 -0.69 20.30 44.61
N ASP A 37 -0.25 19.32 45.40
CA ASP A 37 -0.91 18.88 46.62
C ASP A 37 -0.03 17.80 47.28
N ASP A 38 0.42 18.12 48.50
CA ASP A 38 1.14 17.24 49.43
C ASP A 38 0.28 17.13 50.70
N GLU A 39 0.45 16.01 51.40
CA GLU A 39 0.06 15.74 52.79
C GLU A 39 -1.23 14.92 53.02
N GLY A 40 -1.06 13.66 53.47
CA GLY A 40 -2.20 12.91 54.06
C GLY A 40 -2.15 11.39 54.27
N ALA A 41 -1.05 10.82 54.76
CA ALA A 41 -0.97 9.55 55.54
C ALA A 41 -1.25 8.16 54.88
N PRO A 42 -0.68 7.06 55.44
CA PRO A 42 -0.40 5.82 54.70
C PRO A 42 -1.20 4.56 55.13
N ALA A 43 -1.07 3.53 54.26
CA ALA A 43 -1.11 2.07 54.53
C ALA A 43 -2.45 1.33 54.21
N PRO A 44 -2.44 -0.02 54.12
CA PRO A 44 -2.39 -0.73 52.83
C PRO A 44 -3.43 -1.86 52.70
N THR A 45 -4.05 -2.03 51.54
CA THR A 45 -4.80 -3.27 51.24
C THR A 45 -4.79 -3.56 49.75
N ALA A 46 -3.97 -4.51 49.33
CA ALA A 46 -4.32 -5.44 48.25
C ALA A 46 -4.84 -6.74 48.91
N PRO A 47 -5.41 -7.70 48.19
CA PRO A 47 -6.09 -7.69 46.90
C PRO A 47 -7.55 -8.18 47.03
N THR A 48 -8.45 -7.89 46.09
CA THR A 48 -9.72 -8.64 45.98
C THR A 48 -10.00 -8.93 44.52
N ASP A 49 -9.43 -10.05 44.11
CA ASP A 49 -10.10 -11.18 43.44
C ASP A 49 -11.59 -10.99 43.13
N SER A 50 -11.96 -10.96 41.85
CA SER A 50 -13.17 -11.58 41.28
C SER A 50 -13.34 -11.22 39.80
N ALA A 51 -12.60 -11.92 38.95
CA ALA A 51 -13.17 -12.51 37.74
C ALA A 51 -12.89 -14.02 37.91
N PRO A 52 -13.86 -14.94 37.74
CA PRO A 52 -14.57 -15.08 36.47
C PRO A 52 -16.04 -15.51 36.62
N GLU A 53 -16.90 -15.17 35.66
CA GLU A 53 -18.03 -16.06 35.34
C GLU A 53 -17.96 -16.43 33.87
N ALA A 54 -17.45 -17.64 33.68
CA ALA A 54 -17.59 -18.42 32.48
C ALA A 54 -19.06 -18.80 32.31
N VAL A 55 -19.65 -18.44 31.19
CA VAL A 55 -20.88 -19.09 30.72
C VAL A 55 -20.60 -19.60 29.31
N THR A 56 -20.42 -20.92 29.23
CA THR A 56 -20.40 -21.69 27.99
C THR A 56 -20.89 -23.09 28.36
N PRO A 57 -21.51 -23.84 27.44
CA PRO A 57 -22.76 -23.61 26.72
C PRO A 57 -23.83 -24.61 27.20
N GLU A 58 -25.12 -24.40 26.90
CA GLU A 58 -26.10 -25.50 27.01
C GLU A 58 -25.85 -26.53 25.88
N PRO A 59 -25.66 -27.82 26.20
CA PRO A 59 -25.54 -28.88 25.21
C PRO A 59 -26.92 -29.32 24.77
N VAL A 60 -27.33 -28.96 23.55
CA VAL A 60 -28.51 -29.55 22.91
C VAL A 60 -28.05 -30.49 21.81
N THR A 61 -28.11 -31.78 22.09
CA THR A 61 -28.32 -32.88 21.12
C THR A 61 -28.60 -34.13 21.96
N PRO A 62 -29.49 -35.07 21.55
CA PRO A 62 -29.68 -35.48 20.16
C PRO A 62 -31.13 -35.73 19.74
N GLN A 63 -31.43 -35.57 18.45
CA GLN A 63 -32.49 -36.39 17.85
C GLN A 63 -31.98 -36.94 16.51
N PRO A 64 -31.60 -38.23 16.44
CA PRO A 64 -31.30 -38.88 15.19
C PRO A 64 -32.62 -39.09 14.45
N ALA A 65 -32.88 -38.25 13.44
CA ALA A 65 -33.87 -38.58 12.43
C ALA A 65 -33.31 -39.77 11.63
N ALA A 66 -33.98 -40.91 11.74
CA ALA A 66 -33.71 -42.08 10.92
C ALA A 66 -33.83 -41.72 9.43
N PRO A 67 -32.92 -42.16 8.56
CA PRO A 67 -33.19 -42.19 7.13
C PRO A 67 -34.15 -43.36 6.85
N GLU A 68 -35.38 -43.05 6.44
CA GLU A 68 -36.27 -44.07 5.88
C GLU A 68 -35.65 -44.71 4.63
N PRO A 69 -35.77 -46.03 4.45
CA PRO A 69 -35.23 -46.73 3.29
C PRO A 69 -36.19 -46.66 2.09
N GLY A 70 -35.69 -46.08 1.00
CA GLY A 70 -35.94 -46.54 -0.37
C GLY A 70 -37.24 -46.13 -1.07
N ALA A 71 -37.11 -45.29 -2.11
CA ALA A 71 -37.53 -45.52 -3.50
C ALA A 71 -37.55 -44.20 -4.30
N PRO A 72 -37.61 -44.25 -5.64
CA PRO A 72 -36.59 -44.67 -6.61
C PRO A 72 -35.90 -43.45 -7.25
N GLN A 73 -34.68 -43.65 -7.76
CA GLN A 73 -33.99 -42.64 -8.57
C GLN A 73 -34.81 -42.32 -9.83
N PRO A 74 -35.15 -41.05 -10.12
CA PRO A 74 -35.49 -40.68 -11.48
C PRO A 74 -34.19 -40.63 -12.28
N SER A 75 -33.93 -41.70 -13.04
CA SER A 75 -33.06 -41.59 -14.21
C SER A 75 -33.61 -40.52 -15.15
N ALA A 76 -32.66 -39.82 -15.79
CA ALA A 76 -32.82 -38.89 -16.91
C ALA A 76 -33.09 -37.42 -16.53
N THR A 77 -32.00 -36.69 -16.29
CA THR A 77 -31.89 -35.30 -16.75
C THR A 77 -30.86 -35.31 -17.92
N PRO A 78 -31.15 -34.67 -19.06
CA PRO A 78 -30.33 -34.75 -20.28
C PRO A 78 -28.92 -34.16 -20.10
N PRO A 79 -27.93 -34.55 -20.94
CA PRO A 79 -26.61 -33.92 -20.95
C PRO A 79 -26.76 -32.56 -21.64
N GLY A 80 -26.74 -31.47 -20.87
CA GLY A 80 -26.86 -30.14 -21.46
C GLY A 80 -27.39 -29.10 -20.49
N ASP A 81 -26.65 -28.88 -19.42
CA ASP A 81 -26.28 -27.54 -18.94
C ASP A 81 -25.22 -27.82 -17.86
N GLU A 82 -23.96 -27.89 -18.26
CA GLU A 82 -22.88 -27.59 -17.32
C GLU A 82 -23.15 -26.17 -16.84
N ALA A 83 -23.88 -26.03 -15.73
CA ALA A 83 -23.70 -24.90 -14.86
C ALA A 83 -22.19 -24.84 -14.60
N PRO A 84 -21.48 -23.79 -15.04
CA PRO A 84 -20.03 -23.76 -14.92
C PRO A 84 -19.69 -23.98 -13.46
N GLU A 85 -18.86 -24.99 -13.21
CA GLU A 85 -18.32 -25.26 -11.88
C GLU A 85 -17.85 -23.95 -11.24
N PRO A 86 -18.03 -23.73 -9.93
CA PRO A 86 -17.59 -22.49 -9.26
C PRO A 86 -16.05 -22.28 -9.27
N SER A 87 -15.29 -23.11 -9.98
CA SER A 87 -13.83 -23.21 -9.92
C SER A 87 -13.04 -22.27 -10.82
N ALA A 88 -13.64 -21.45 -11.68
CA ALA A 88 -12.83 -20.61 -12.56
C ALA A 88 -13.52 -19.30 -12.98
N ARG A 89 -14.05 -18.52 -12.03
CA ARG A 89 -14.38 -17.13 -12.37
C ARG A 89 -13.10 -16.45 -12.84
N PRO A 90 -13.01 -15.94 -14.07
CA PRO A 90 -11.80 -15.26 -14.54
C PRO A 90 -11.54 -14.04 -13.67
N VAL A 91 -10.25 -13.68 -13.50
CA VAL A 91 -9.88 -12.43 -12.83
C VAL A 91 -10.52 -11.28 -13.62
N PRO A 92 -11.27 -10.37 -12.98
CA PRO A 92 -11.90 -9.25 -13.68
C PRO A 92 -10.87 -8.46 -14.50
N GLU A 93 -11.14 -8.15 -15.76
CA GLU A 93 -10.23 -7.38 -16.62
C GLU A 93 -9.82 -6.06 -15.96
N ALA A 94 -10.78 -5.31 -15.40
CA ALA A 94 -10.51 -4.08 -14.67
C ALA A 94 -9.46 -4.26 -13.56
N ALA A 95 -9.45 -5.40 -12.87
CA ALA A 95 -8.46 -5.67 -11.82
C ALA A 95 -7.06 -5.96 -12.40
N GLN A 96 -6.99 -6.57 -13.58
CA GLN A 96 -5.75 -6.79 -14.33
C GLN A 96 -5.19 -5.47 -14.89
N ASP A 97 -6.07 -4.60 -15.39
CA ASP A 97 -5.72 -3.25 -15.83
C ASP A 97 -5.16 -2.41 -14.68
N THR A 98 -5.84 -2.36 -13.54
CA THR A 98 -5.36 -1.65 -12.35
C THR A 98 -4.00 -2.19 -11.89
N MET A 99 -3.80 -3.52 -11.89
CA MET A 99 -2.49 -4.12 -11.56
C MET A 99 -1.42 -3.75 -12.58
N SER A 100 -1.74 -3.75 -13.87
CA SER A 100 -0.80 -3.37 -14.93
C SER A 100 -0.38 -1.91 -14.80
N GLN A 101 -1.36 -1.02 -14.53
CA GLN A 101 -1.14 0.40 -14.30
C GLN A 101 -0.33 0.66 -13.03
N TYR A 102 -0.58 -0.09 -11.96
CA TYR A 102 0.22 -0.05 -10.73
C TYR A 102 1.69 -0.36 -11.03
N LEU A 103 1.96 -1.47 -11.71
CA LEU A 103 3.33 -1.92 -12.02
C LEU A 103 4.05 -0.95 -12.97
N GLU A 104 3.35 -0.42 -13.98
CA GLU A 104 3.91 0.58 -14.91
C GLU A 104 4.25 1.89 -14.17
N THR A 105 3.35 2.36 -13.30
CA THR A 105 3.59 3.57 -12.51
C THR A 105 4.74 3.37 -11.54
N PHE A 106 4.84 2.17 -10.95
CA PHE A 106 5.94 1.80 -10.06
C PHE A 106 7.28 1.75 -10.79
N GLU A 107 7.31 1.18 -12.00
CA GLU A 107 8.49 1.20 -12.89
C GLU A 107 8.92 2.61 -13.24
N GLY A 108 7.97 3.46 -13.62
CA GLY A 108 8.23 4.87 -13.92
C GLY A 108 8.81 5.62 -12.72
N LEU A 109 8.26 5.37 -11.52
CA LEU A 109 8.80 5.89 -10.27
C LEU A 109 10.25 5.43 -10.03
N LEU A 110 10.55 4.14 -10.22
CA LEU A 110 11.90 3.59 -10.06
C LEU A 110 12.89 4.16 -11.08
N ASP A 111 12.46 4.44 -12.30
CA ASP A 111 13.30 5.12 -13.29
C ASP A 111 13.57 6.58 -12.90
N GLU A 112 12.54 7.29 -12.47
CA GLU A 112 12.64 8.68 -12.01
C GLU A 112 13.62 8.80 -10.83
N VAL A 113 13.46 7.93 -9.83
CA VAL A 113 14.36 7.80 -8.68
C VAL A 113 15.76 7.36 -9.14
N GLY A 114 15.85 6.39 -10.05
CA GLY A 114 17.09 5.91 -10.65
C GLY A 114 17.92 7.02 -11.28
N GLY A 115 17.26 8.03 -11.86
CA GLY A 115 17.87 9.21 -12.45
C GLY A 115 18.34 10.27 -11.45
N ILE A 116 17.96 10.19 -10.16
CA ILE A 116 18.36 11.17 -9.14
C ILE A 116 19.73 10.79 -8.56
N ARG A 117 20.77 11.49 -9.02
CA ARG A 117 22.16 11.25 -8.60
C ARG A 117 22.73 12.34 -7.70
N SER A 118 22.06 13.49 -7.63
CA SER A 118 22.51 14.65 -6.89
C SER A 118 21.37 15.37 -6.17
N ARG A 119 21.72 16.21 -5.20
CA ARG A 119 20.76 17.09 -4.51
C ARG A 119 20.03 18.02 -5.47
N MET A 120 20.68 18.45 -6.56
CA MET A 120 20.05 19.31 -7.57
C MET A 120 18.99 18.57 -8.37
N ASP A 121 19.25 17.30 -8.74
CA ASP A 121 18.26 16.43 -9.37
C ASP A 121 17.07 16.21 -8.44
N ALA A 122 17.35 15.93 -7.15
CA ALA A 122 16.33 15.75 -6.12
C ALA A 122 15.45 17.00 -5.96
N ALA A 123 16.04 18.20 -5.97
CA ALA A 123 15.28 19.44 -5.87
C ALA A 123 14.38 19.70 -7.09
N THR A 124 14.80 19.23 -8.27
CA THR A 124 14.06 19.43 -9.52
C THR A 124 12.98 18.36 -9.74
N ARG A 125 13.27 17.12 -9.35
CA ARG A 125 12.43 15.94 -9.62
C ARG A 125 11.63 15.47 -8.40
N GLY A 126 11.95 15.96 -7.20
CA GLY A 126 11.30 15.51 -5.96
C GLY A 126 9.77 15.68 -5.95
N ALA A 127 9.26 16.72 -6.61
CA ALA A 127 7.82 16.90 -6.77
C ALA A 127 7.19 15.81 -7.67
N GLY A 128 7.88 15.43 -8.75
CA GLY A 128 7.47 14.33 -9.63
C GLY A 128 7.45 13.00 -8.88
N VAL A 129 8.54 12.68 -8.18
CA VAL A 129 8.63 11.49 -7.31
C VAL A 129 7.49 11.47 -6.29
N SER A 130 7.21 12.59 -5.61
CA SER A 130 6.10 12.66 -4.64
C SER A 130 4.73 12.42 -5.28
N SER A 131 4.51 12.93 -6.49
CA SER A 131 3.29 12.70 -7.25
C SER A 131 3.16 11.23 -7.65
N SER A 132 4.22 10.65 -8.19
CA SER A 132 4.30 9.24 -8.58
C SER A 132 4.07 8.30 -7.39
N VAL A 133 4.67 8.59 -6.23
CA VAL A 133 4.42 7.85 -4.98
C VAL A 133 2.96 7.92 -4.55
N SER A 134 2.34 9.09 -4.66
CA SER A 134 0.92 9.26 -4.31
C SER A 134 0.02 8.46 -5.25
N HIS A 135 0.35 8.43 -6.54
CA HIS A 135 -0.40 7.66 -7.53
C HIS A 135 -0.26 6.15 -7.31
N VAL A 136 0.96 5.67 -7.05
CA VAL A 136 1.20 4.27 -6.68
C VAL A 136 0.37 3.87 -5.46
N ARG A 137 0.32 4.72 -4.42
CA ARG A 137 -0.50 4.46 -3.23
C ARG A 137 -1.99 4.39 -3.54
N ALA A 138 -2.50 5.26 -4.42
CA ALA A 138 -3.90 5.24 -4.82
C ALA A 138 -4.25 3.95 -5.57
N LEU A 139 -3.43 3.53 -6.53
CA LEU A 139 -3.62 2.28 -7.25
C LEU A 139 -3.51 1.07 -6.33
N TRP A 140 -2.61 1.13 -5.34
CA TRP A 140 -2.51 0.09 -4.31
C TRP A 140 -3.77 -0.01 -3.46
N ASP A 141 -4.34 1.11 -3.02
CA ASP A 141 -5.59 1.14 -2.26
C ASP A 141 -6.75 0.51 -3.04
N GLU A 142 -6.84 0.80 -4.33
CA GLU A 142 -7.81 0.18 -5.24
C GLU A 142 -7.62 -1.33 -5.32
N LEU A 143 -6.37 -1.80 -5.47
CA LEU A 143 -6.06 -3.23 -5.46
C LEU A 143 -6.41 -3.89 -4.12
N GLN A 144 -6.21 -3.20 -3.00
CA GLN A 144 -6.57 -3.69 -1.67
C GLN A 144 -8.09 -3.82 -1.45
N GLY A 145 -8.88 -3.04 -2.17
CA GLY A 145 -10.35 -3.17 -2.20
C GLY A 145 -10.85 -4.46 -2.89
N LEU A 146 -9.98 -5.18 -3.60
CA LEU A 146 -10.32 -6.44 -4.25
C LEU A 146 -10.38 -7.62 -3.25
N SER A 147 -11.17 -8.63 -3.59
CA SER A 147 -11.25 -9.86 -2.79
C SER A 147 -9.88 -10.56 -2.69
N PRO A 148 -9.57 -11.23 -1.58
CA PRO A 148 -8.27 -11.90 -1.40
C PRO A 148 -8.00 -12.96 -2.46
N GLU A 149 -9.03 -13.63 -2.98
CA GLU A 149 -8.88 -14.62 -4.06
C GLU A 149 -8.46 -13.97 -5.38
N VAL A 150 -9.04 -12.80 -5.71
CA VAL A 150 -8.68 -12.04 -6.91
C VAL A 150 -7.27 -11.49 -6.79
N ARG A 151 -6.92 -10.92 -5.63
CA ARG A 151 -5.56 -10.47 -5.32
C ARG A 151 -4.57 -11.62 -5.46
N GLY A 152 -4.76 -12.74 -4.77
CA GLY A 152 -3.87 -13.90 -4.85
C GLY A 152 -3.61 -14.35 -6.30
N ARG A 153 -4.65 -14.39 -7.13
CA ARG A 153 -4.48 -14.70 -8.57
C ARG A 153 -3.72 -13.63 -9.33
N LEU A 154 -3.98 -12.34 -9.10
CA LEU A 154 -3.20 -11.25 -9.69
C LEU A 154 -1.72 -11.33 -9.28
N ALA A 155 -1.42 -11.61 -8.01
CA ALA A 155 -0.04 -11.80 -7.57
C ALA A 155 0.62 -12.96 -8.32
N SER A 156 -0.03 -14.11 -8.45
CA SER A 156 0.52 -15.24 -9.20
C SER A 156 0.73 -14.92 -10.68
N MET A 157 -0.16 -14.15 -11.32
CA MET A 157 -0.01 -13.78 -12.73
C MET A 157 1.16 -12.81 -12.97
N PHE A 158 1.42 -11.90 -12.02
CA PHE A 158 2.45 -10.86 -12.15
C PHE A 158 3.70 -11.11 -11.29
N GLU A 159 3.83 -12.29 -10.68
CA GLU A 159 4.85 -12.61 -9.67
C GLU A 159 6.27 -12.27 -10.13
N GLY A 160 6.65 -12.67 -11.36
CA GLY A 160 7.99 -12.40 -11.90
C GLY A 160 8.28 -10.90 -12.02
N ARG A 161 7.30 -10.10 -12.46
CA ARG A 161 7.44 -8.64 -12.59
C ARG A 161 7.49 -7.97 -11.22
N ILE A 162 6.67 -8.45 -10.28
CA ILE A 162 6.68 -7.98 -8.89
C ILE A 162 8.05 -8.21 -8.23
N ASP A 163 8.62 -9.41 -8.40
CA ASP A 163 9.91 -9.75 -7.78
C ASP A 163 11.07 -8.94 -8.37
N GLU A 164 11.08 -8.73 -9.69
CA GLU A 164 12.05 -7.87 -10.36
C GLU A 164 11.96 -6.43 -9.84
N LEU A 165 10.74 -5.88 -9.75
CA LEU A 165 10.53 -4.52 -9.24
C LEU A 165 10.93 -4.37 -7.78
N ARG A 166 10.66 -5.38 -6.96
CA ARG A 166 11.08 -5.40 -5.57
C ARG A 166 12.60 -5.36 -5.45
N THR A 167 13.29 -6.21 -6.22
CA THR A 167 14.76 -6.26 -6.23
C THR A 167 15.35 -4.92 -6.65
N ARG A 168 14.79 -4.30 -7.70
CA ARG A 168 15.21 -2.98 -8.17
C ARG A 168 14.92 -1.89 -7.13
N PHE A 169 13.76 -1.93 -6.49
CA PHE A 169 13.36 -0.98 -5.46
C PHE A 169 14.29 -1.04 -4.24
N ASP A 170 14.63 -2.24 -3.75
CA ASP A 170 15.57 -2.40 -2.64
C ASP A 170 16.96 -1.86 -2.98
N GLY A 171 17.44 -2.13 -4.20
CA GLY A 171 18.70 -1.59 -4.70
C GLY A 171 18.71 -0.06 -4.74
N GLU A 172 17.63 0.55 -5.25
CA GLU A 172 17.49 2.01 -5.30
C GLU A 172 17.37 2.63 -3.91
N LEU A 173 16.60 2.01 -3.01
CA LEU A 173 16.44 2.49 -1.65
C LEU A 173 17.76 2.41 -0.87
N SER A 174 18.50 1.31 -1.02
CA SER A 174 19.84 1.14 -0.46
C SER A 174 20.82 2.21 -0.97
N ARG A 175 20.78 2.49 -2.28
CA ARG A 175 21.59 3.55 -2.91
C ARG A 175 21.26 4.94 -2.36
N LEU A 176 19.97 5.25 -2.21
CA LEU A 176 19.53 6.54 -1.67
C LEU A 176 19.91 6.70 -0.20
N ARG A 177 19.75 5.66 0.63
CA ARG A 177 20.15 5.68 2.04
C ARG A 177 21.66 5.85 2.23
N ALA A 178 22.47 5.30 1.33
CA ALA A 178 23.91 5.49 1.33
C ALA A 178 24.34 6.95 1.05
N ASN A 179 23.41 7.81 0.62
CA ASN A 179 23.67 9.21 0.33
C ASN A 179 22.79 10.13 1.20
N ASP A 180 23.38 10.72 2.25
CA ASP A 180 22.66 11.61 3.19
C ASP A 180 21.88 12.73 2.51
N SER A 181 22.36 13.23 1.37
CA SER A 181 21.69 14.31 0.64
C SER A 181 20.39 13.89 -0.06
N LEU A 182 20.15 12.58 -0.19
CA LEU A 182 18.97 11.97 -0.80
C LEU A 182 18.06 11.27 0.22
N SER A 183 18.38 11.38 1.51
CA SER A 183 17.63 10.77 2.61
C SER A 183 16.13 11.16 2.63
N SER A 184 15.79 12.38 2.22
CA SER A 184 14.39 12.80 2.11
C SER A 184 13.60 12.01 1.06
N ILE A 185 14.24 11.64 -0.06
CA ILE A 185 13.61 10.79 -1.08
C ILE A 185 13.53 9.36 -0.57
N ALA A 186 14.59 8.85 0.08
CA ALA A 186 14.55 7.52 0.70
C ALA A 186 13.37 7.39 1.67
N SER A 187 13.18 8.37 2.56
CA SER A 187 12.08 8.39 3.54
C SER A 187 10.70 8.39 2.89
N LEU A 188 10.55 9.08 1.75
CA LEU A 188 9.30 9.08 1.00
C LEU A 188 8.97 7.68 0.45
N LEU A 189 10.00 6.99 -0.06
CA LEU A 189 9.87 5.67 -0.66
C LEU A 189 9.69 4.55 0.37
N GLU A 190 10.26 4.66 1.56
CA GLU A 190 10.12 3.65 2.64
C GLU A 190 8.67 3.33 3.00
N GLY A 191 7.77 4.30 2.83
CA GLY A 191 6.33 4.13 3.07
C GLY A 191 5.54 3.67 1.84
N LEU A 192 6.18 3.14 0.80
CA LEU A 192 5.47 2.60 -0.36
C LEU A 192 4.98 1.19 -0.09
N PRO A 193 3.72 0.89 -0.41
CA PRO A 193 3.24 -0.47 -0.35
C PRO A 193 3.82 -1.29 -1.52
N LEU A 194 4.41 -2.43 -1.18
CA LEU A 194 4.88 -3.43 -2.14
C LEU A 194 3.96 -4.66 -2.08
N PRO A 195 3.58 -5.26 -3.22
CA PRO A 195 2.93 -6.56 -3.28
C PRO A 195 3.89 -7.64 -2.80
N THR A 196 3.92 -7.86 -1.49
CA THR A 196 4.81 -8.83 -0.86
C THR A 196 4.05 -9.88 -0.06
N SER A 197 2.75 -9.67 0.18
CA SER A 197 1.90 -10.60 0.90
C SER A 197 0.42 -10.33 0.55
N TRP A 198 -0.14 -11.14 -0.34
CA TRP A 198 -1.58 -11.28 -0.55
C TRP A 198 -2.01 -12.67 -0.14
#